data_AF-A0A2V1DU60-F1
#
_entry.id   AF-A0A2V1DU60-F1
#
_cell.length_a   1.000
_cell.length_b   1.000
_cell.length_c   1.000
_cell.angle_alpha   90.00
_cell.angle_beta   90.00
_cell.angle_gamma   90.00
#
_symmetry.space_group_name_H-M   'P 1'
#
loop_
_entity.id
_entity.type
_entity.pdbx_description
1 polymer ?
#
loop_
_entity_poly.entity_id
_entity_poly.type
_entity_poly.pdbx_seq_one_letter_code
_entity_poly.pdbx_strand_id
1 'polypeptide(L)'
;MLEGIINNTLLNDVMMKETTTNSFQDFMASLTRNEAGLLVSSGIIGNLVSLRTTLQVPPYAILCDTRSRILPTEAGGDATLRGALILYMWRGMLG
;
A
#
# COMPACT_ATOMS: atom_id res chain seq x y z
N MET A 1 3.79 22.30 2.86
CA MET A 1 4.35 21.39 1.82
C MET A 1 5.63 21.95 1.23
N LEU A 2 5.59 23.10 0.55
CA LEU A 2 6.79 23.70 -0.07
C LEU A 2 7.94 23.94 0.92
N GLU A 3 7.63 24.47 2.10
CA GLU A 3 8.61 24.64 3.19
C GLU A 3 9.23 23.31 3.66
N GLY A 4 8.44 22.23 3.68
CA GLY A 4 8.95 20.89 3.99
C GLY A 4 9.88 20.34 2.92
N ILE A 5 9.69 20.73 1.65
CA ILE A 5 10.61 20.37 0.56
C ILE A 5 11.92 21.12 0.71
N ILE A 6 11.87 22.42 1.03
CA ILE A 6 13.05 23.27 1.20
C ILE A 6 13.94 22.80 2.35
N ASN A 7 13.32 22.31 3.44
CA ASN A 7 14.03 21.93 4.67
C ASN A 7 14.35 20.42 4.77
N ASN A 8 14.22 19.65 3.70
CA ASN A 8 14.54 18.22 3.69
C ASN A 8 15.97 17.97 3.15
N THR A 9 16.53 16.81 3.45
CA THR A 9 17.83 16.32 2.98
C THR A 9 17.89 16.14 1.46
N LEU A 10 16.76 15.84 0.80
CA LEU A 10 16.61 15.65 -0.65
C LEU A 10 17.54 14.57 -1.26
N LEU A 11 18.02 13.63 -0.43
CA LEU A 11 18.95 12.58 -0.86
C LEU A 11 18.23 11.37 -1.46
N ASN A 12 19.01 10.43 -1.97
CA ASN A 12 18.51 9.21 -2.60
C ASN A 12 18.23 8.11 -1.55
N ASP A 13 16.99 7.62 -1.49
CA ASP A 13 16.56 6.58 -0.55
C ASP A 13 16.76 5.13 -1.07
N VAL A 14 17.43 4.96 -2.21
CA VAL A 14 17.83 3.62 -2.65
C VAL A 14 18.72 2.96 -1.57
N MET A 15 18.27 1.80 -1.09
CA MET A 15 18.87 1.03 0.02
C MET A 15 18.74 1.65 1.41
N MET A 16 17.66 2.39 1.70
CA MET A 16 17.31 2.93 3.03
C MET A 16 18.40 3.84 3.63
N LYS A 17 19.06 4.63 2.79
CA LYS A 17 20.17 5.51 3.22
C LYS A 17 19.68 6.89 3.63
N GLU A 18 18.40 7.20 3.44
CA GLU A 18 17.85 8.54 3.63
C GLU A 18 17.22 8.68 5.02
N THR A 19 17.77 9.58 5.83
CA THR A 19 17.39 9.72 7.24
C THR A 19 16.01 10.32 7.46
N THR A 20 15.54 11.23 6.59
CA THR A 20 14.22 11.86 6.71
C THR A 20 13.10 10.86 6.40
N THR A 21 13.28 10.05 5.37
CA THR A 21 12.33 9.01 4.94
C THR A 21 12.27 7.93 6.00
N ASN A 22 13.43 7.45 6.47
CA ASN A 22 13.48 6.45 7.54
C ASN A 22 12.82 6.97 8.83
N SER A 23 13.16 8.18 9.30
CA SER A 23 12.55 8.74 10.51
C SER A 23 11.05 8.97 10.38
N PHE A 24 10.57 9.36 9.20
CA PHE A 24 9.15 9.47 8.92
C PHE A 24 8.45 8.10 8.95
N GLN A 25 9.04 7.07 8.35
CA GLN A 25 8.53 5.70 8.37
C GLN A 25 8.47 5.15 9.80
N ASP A 26 9.52 5.34 10.60
CA ASP A 26 9.58 4.90 12.01
C ASP A 26 8.53 5.63 12.85
N PHE A 27 8.38 6.94 12.65
CA PHE A 27 7.35 7.73 13.31
C PHE A 27 5.95 7.18 12.99
N MET A 28 5.64 6.93 11.72
CA MET A 28 4.34 6.39 11.31
C MET A 28 4.11 4.95 11.81
N ALA A 29 5.15 4.11 11.85
CA ALA A 29 5.09 2.77 12.43
C ALA A 29 4.72 2.84 13.91
N SER A 30 5.40 3.70 14.68
CA SER A 30 5.13 3.90 16.11
C SER A 30 3.70 4.42 16.36
N LEU A 31 3.24 5.37 15.54
CA LEU A 31 1.92 5.98 15.64
C LEU A 31 0.81 4.97 15.38
N THR A 32 1.01 4.07 14.41
CA THR A 32 0.03 3.06 14.00
C THR A 32 0.19 1.73 14.75
N ARG A 33 1.18 1.63 15.64
CA ARG A 33 1.53 0.41 16.40
C ARG A 33 1.86 -0.79 15.52
N ASN A 34 2.61 -0.54 14.43
CA ASN A 34 3.15 -1.57 13.56
C ASN A 34 4.66 -1.72 13.77
N GLU A 35 5.20 -2.88 13.41
CA GLU A 35 6.64 -3.18 13.53
C GLU A 35 7.50 -2.33 12.58
N ALA A 36 6.94 -1.94 11.43
CA ALA A 36 7.62 -1.14 10.42
C ALA A 36 6.63 -0.32 9.59
N GLY A 37 7.12 0.74 8.95
CA GLY A 37 6.39 1.58 8.01
C GLY A 37 7.11 1.66 6.66
N LEU A 38 6.35 1.86 5.58
CA LEU A 38 6.90 2.04 4.24
C LEU A 38 6.23 3.22 3.56
N LEU A 39 7.01 4.21 3.16
CA LEU A 39 6.56 5.33 2.35
C LEU A 39 6.48 4.91 0.89
N VAL A 40 5.33 5.10 0.26
CA VAL A 40 5.08 4.78 -1.14
C VAL A 40 4.56 5.99 -1.88
N SER A 41 4.80 6.05 -3.20
CA SER A 41 4.47 7.23 -4.02
C SER A 41 2.96 7.49 -4.18
N SER A 42 2.11 6.50 -3.91
CA SER A 42 0.65 6.66 -3.94
C SER A 42 -0.07 5.59 -3.12
N GLY A 43 -1.34 5.84 -2.79
CA GLY A 43 -2.18 4.84 -2.13
C GLY A 43 -2.42 3.58 -2.98
N ILE A 44 -2.47 3.71 -4.32
CA ILE A 44 -2.58 2.58 -5.24
C ILE A 44 -1.36 1.65 -5.10
N ILE A 45 -0.15 2.23 -5.12
CA ILE A 45 1.08 1.45 -4.95
C ILE A 45 1.11 0.79 -3.57
N GLY A 46 0.67 1.49 -2.52
CA GLY A 46 0.59 0.93 -1.17
C GLY A 46 -0.27 -0.33 -1.08
N ASN A 47 -1.47 -0.28 -1.68
CA ASN A 47 -2.36 -1.45 -1.73
C ASN A 47 -1.75 -2.60 -2.53
N LEU A 48 -1.18 -2.32 -3.71
CA LEU A 48 -0.58 -3.36 -4.56
C LEU A 48 0.68 -4.01 -3.95
N VAL A 49 1.48 -3.23 -3.22
CA VAL A 49 2.63 -3.73 -2.45
C VAL A 49 2.14 -4.59 -1.29
N SER A 50 1.14 -4.14 -0.54
CA SER A 50 0.51 -4.94 0.53
C SER A 50 -0.03 -6.29 0.03
N LEU A 51 -0.69 -6.27 -1.13
CA LEU A 51 -1.12 -7.50 -1.79
C LEU A 51 0.06 -8.36 -2.25
N ARG A 52 1.20 -7.78 -2.68
CA ARG A 52 2.41 -8.56 -3.06
C ARG A 52 2.99 -9.33 -1.91
N THR A 53 3.16 -8.65 -0.80
CA THR A 53 3.85 -9.21 0.35
C THR A 53 3.01 -10.31 0.98
N THR A 54 1.68 -10.17 0.90
CA THR A 54 0.72 -11.16 1.42
C THR A 54 0.51 -12.34 0.45
N LEU A 55 0.39 -12.10 -0.86
CA LEU A 55 0.05 -13.10 -1.86
C LEU A 55 1.28 -13.52 -2.67
N GLN A 56 1.97 -14.56 -2.19
CA GLN A 56 3.28 -14.97 -2.71
C GLN A 56 3.20 -15.83 -3.98
N VAL A 57 2.29 -16.81 -4.05
CA VAL A 57 2.19 -17.76 -5.17
C VAL A 57 0.72 -17.98 -5.60
N PRO A 58 0.32 -17.66 -6.84
CA PRO A 58 -1.05 -17.88 -7.31
C PRO A 58 -1.46 -19.36 -7.34
N PRO A 59 -2.77 -19.67 -7.42
CA PRO A 59 -3.90 -18.74 -7.54
C PRO A 59 -4.47 -18.32 -6.18
N TYR A 60 -4.99 -17.09 -6.13
CA TYR A 60 -5.69 -16.56 -4.96
C TYR A 60 -7.07 -16.01 -5.32
N ALA A 61 -7.95 -15.92 -4.33
CA ALA A 61 -9.17 -15.13 -4.40
C ALA A 61 -9.15 -14.08 -3.28
N ILE A 62 -9.48 -12.83 -3.60
CA ILE A 62 -9.52 -11.71 -2.65
C ILE A 62 -10.97 -11.28 -2.50
N LEU A 63 -11.50 -11.32 -1.28
CA LEU A 63 -12.80 -10.77 -0.96
C LEU A 63 -12.68 -9.26 -0.71
N CYS A 64 -13.40 -8.46 -1.50
CA CYS A 64 -13.42 -7.00 -1.39
C CYS A 64 -14.83 -6.49 -1.07
N ASP A 65 -14.92 -5.47 -0.21
CA ASP A 65 -16.15 -4.67 -0.09
C ASP A 65 -16.42 -3.98 -1.43
N THR A 66 -17.68 -3.94 -1.84
CA THR A 66 -18.13 -3.27 -3.08
C THR A 66 -17.71 -1.80 -3.22
N ARG A 67 -17.37 -1.12 -2.12
CA ARG A 67 -16.90 0.28 -2.09
C ARG A 67 -15.37 0.40 -2.11
N SER A 68 -14.65 -0.73 -2.16
CA SER A 68 -13.20 -0.73 -2.19
C SER A 68 -12.67 -0.01 -3.43
N ARG A 69 -11.60 0.77 -3.22
CA ARG A 69 -10.93 1.51 -4.30
C ARG A 69 -10.10 0.61 -5.22
N ILE A 70 -9.86 -0.64 -4.83
CA ILE A 70 -9.02 -1.60 -5.56
C ILE A 70 -9.46 -1.73 -7.03
N LEU A 71 -10.75 -1.90 -7.27
CA LEU A 71 -11.27 -2.09 -8.63
C LEU A 71 -11.33 -0.84 -9.51
N PRO A 72 -11.98 0.26 -9.08
CA PRO A 72 -12.14 1.41 -9.97
C PRO A 72 -10.83 2.18 -10.20
N THR A 73 -9.84 2.05 -9.31
CA THR A 73 -8.68 2.96 -9.32
C THR A 73 -7.32 2.29 -9.45
N GLU A 74 -7.21 0.96 -9.37
CA GLU A 74 -5.92 0.26 -9.46
C GLU A 74 -5.70 -0.47 -10.79
N ALA A 75 -6.59 -0.24 -11.77
CA ALA A 75 -6.48 -0.73 -13.15
C ALA A 75 -6.27 -2.27 -13.28
N GLY A 76 -6.77 -3.04 -12.32
CA GLY A 76 -6.62 -4.50 -12.30
C GLY A 76 -5.21 -4.99 -11.97
N GLY A 77 -4.40 -4.18 -11.27
CA GLY A 77 -3.06 -4.56 -10.84
C GLY A 77 -3.04 -5.82 -9.96
N ASP A 78 -4.09 -6.03 -9.17
CA ASP A 78 -4.35 -7.21 -8.36
C ASP A 78 -4.44 -8.49 -9.21
N ALA A 79 -5.29 -8.51 -10.24
CA ALA A 79 -5.41 -9.66 -11.15
C ALA A 79 -4.14 -9.89 -11.98
N THR A 80 -3.58 -8.83 -12.56
CA THR A 80 -2.45 -8.92 -13.50
C THR A 80 -1.12 -9.23 -12.83
N LEU A 81 -0.83 -8.65 -11.66
CA LEU A 81 0.45 -8.85 -10.96
C LEU A 81 0.43 -10.04 -10.00
N ARG A 82 -0.74 -10.46 -9.53
CA ARG A 82 -0.88 -11.53 -8.51
C ARG A 82 -1.55 -12.79 -9.03
N GLY A 83 -2.24 -12.76 -10.16
CA GLY A 83 -3.10 -13.87 -10.59
C GLY A 83 -4.24 -14.11 -9.61
N ALA A 84 -4.80 -13.04 -9.02
CA ALA A 84 -5.86 -13.11 -8.04
C ALA A 84 -7.23 -12.83 -8.65
N LEU A 85 -8.24 -13.62 -8.26
CA LEU A 85 -9.64 -13.38 -8.56
C LEU A 85 -10.25 -12.44 -7.51
N ILE A 86 -10.94 -11.38 -7.92
CA ILE A 86 -11.67 -10.52 -6.99
C ILE A 86 -13.11 -11.00 -6.82
N LEU A 87 -13.49 -11.26 -5.57
CA LEU A 87 -14.85 -11.56 -5.13
C LEU A 87 -15.44 -10.36 -4.41
N TYR A 88 -16.73 -10.13 -4.59
CA TYR A 88 -17.41 -8.96 -4.05
C TYR A 88 -18.32 -9.34 -2.88
N MET A 89 -18.26 -8.55 -1.82
CA MET A 89 -19.22 -8.63 -0.73
C MET A 89 -20.06 -7.36 -0.70
N TRP A 90 -21.34 -7.49 -1.09
CA TRP A 90 -22.32 -6.43 -0.88
C TRP A 90 -22.85 -6.52 0.55
N ARG A 91 -22.94 -5.38 1.24
CA ARG A 91 -23.26 -5.35 2.67
C ARG A 91 -24.62 -5.95 3.01
N GLY A 92 -25.62 -5.86 2.14
CA GLY A 92 -26.93 -6.49 2.36
C GLY A 92 -26.99 -7.99 2.03
N MET A 93 -25.86 -8.65 1.76
CA MET A 93 -25.77 -10.11 1.72
C MET A 93 -25.53 -10.73 3.11
N LEU A 94 -25.18 -9.93 4.11
CA LEU A 94 -24.86 -10.41 5.48
C LEU A 94 -26.01 -10.26 6.49
N GLY A 95 -27.22 -9.90 6.04
CA GLY A 95 -28.41 -9.71 6.88
C GLY A 95 -29.29 -8.59 6.36
#